data_AF-A0A820IBH2-F1
#
_entry.id   AF-A0A820IBH2-F1
#
_cell.length_a   1.000
_cell.length_b   1.000
_cell.length_c   1.000
_cell.angle_alpha   90.00
_cell.angle_beta   90.00
_cell.angle_gamma   90.00
#
_symmetry.space_group_name_H-M   'P 1'
#
loop_
_entity.id
_entity.type
_entity.pdbx_description
1 polymer ?
#
loop_
_entity_poly.entity_id
_entity_poly.type
_entity_poly.pdbx_seq_one_letter_code
_entity_poly.pdbx_strand_id
1 'polypeptide(L)'
;TVILIGLLNPWAFIPAFIGIIGMLIVRYRFARCFRDLRRITEITRSPLYSYLSSTIHGLKVIRSYHAEQMCSQQFLSYLDQNIRADYLTKVVERWAAIRFDYTSFTFLALVTLCSMLVRIYKQELSTADIALTLSYSLNLMGLFQWTIRQSVTVETHMTAVERILEY
;
A
#
# COMPACT_ATOMS: atom_id res chain seq x y z
N THR A 1 -11.31 -13.40 15.36
CA THR A 1 -10.00 -13.29 16.05
C THR A 1 -10.01 -12.16 17.09
N VAL A 2 -10.35 -10.92 16.72
CA VAL A 2 -10.41 -9.77 17.67
C VAL A 2 -11.37 -10.01 18.85
N ILE A 3 -12.57 -10.55 18.58
CA ILE A 3 -13.57 -10.87 19.62
C ILE A 3 -13.06 -11.97 20.57
N LEU A 4 -12.30 -12.94 20.05
CA LEU A 4 -11.73 -14.04 20.83
C LEU A 4 -10.59 -13.56 21.74
N ILE A 5 -9.72 -12.68 21.22
CA ILE A 5 -8.66 -12.00 22.00
C ILE A 5 -9.31 -11.15 23.10
N GLY A 6 -10.41 -10.47 22.80
CA GLY A 6 -11.15 -9.66 23.75
C GLY A 6 -11.84 -10.46 24.86
N LEU A 7 -12.28 -11.69 24.57
CA LEU A 7 -12.87 -12.61 25.56
C LEU A 7 -11.81 -13.27 26.45
N LEU A 8 -10.61 -13.52 25.92
CA LEU A 8 -9.51 -14.17 26.65
C LEU A 8 -8.74 -13.21 27.57
N ASN A 9 -8.56 -11.94 27.19
CA ASN A 9 -7.83 -10.98 28.01
C ASN A 9 -8.31 -9.53 27.78
N PRO A 10 -9.14 -8.96 28.68
CA PRO A 10 -9.62 -7.59 28.57
C PRO A 10 -8.49 -6.54 28.52
N TRP A 11 -7.33 -6.84 29.11
CA TRP A 11 -6.17 -5.94 29.12
C TRP A 11 -5.46 -5.87 27.77
N ALA A 12 -5.68 -6.84 26.88
CA ALA A 12 -5.15 -6.84 25.52
C ALA A 12 -5.88 -5.85 24.59
N PHE A 13 -7.02 -5.29 24.99
CA PHE A 13 -7.72 -4.25 24.21
C PHE A 13 -6.93 -2.94 24.14
N ILE A 14 -6.18 -2.58 25.19
CA ILE A 14 -5.41 -1.33 25.25
C ILE A 14 -4.34 -1.27 24.15
N PRO A 15 -3.43 -2.26 24.02
CA PRO A 15 -2.45 -2.26 22.93
C PRO A 15 -3.09 -2.43 21.55
N ALA A 16 -4.22 -3.14 21.44
CA ALA A 16 -4.96 -3.27 20.18
C ALA A 16 -5.52 -1.93 19.70
N PHE A 17 -6.10 -1.15 20.60
CA PHE A 17 -6.66 0.16 20.28
C PHE A 17 -5.56 1.14 19.82
N ILE A 18 -4.42 1.16 20.51
CA ILE A 18 -3.25 1.97 20.15
C ILE A 18 -2.69 1.56 18.78
N GLY A 19 -2.58 0.25 18.52
CA GLY A 19 -2.13 -0.27 17.24
C GLY A 19 -3.06 0.12 16.08
N ILE A 20 -4.38 0.02 16.27
CA ILE A 20 -5.38 0.41 15.28
C ILE A 20 -5.30 1.90 14.97
N ILE A 21 -5.21 2.77 16.00
CA ILE A 21 -5.07 4.22 15.80
C ILE A 21 -3.79 4.53 15.02
N GLY A 22 -2.67 3.92 15.38
CA GLY A 22 -1.41 4.07 14.67
C GLY A 22 -1.53 3.71 13.19
N MET A 23 -2.17 2.59 12.89
CA MET A 23 -2.42 2.15 11.51
C MET A 23 -3.32 3.11 10.74
N LEU A 24 -4.37 3.65 11.36
CA LEU A 24 -5.28 4.62 10.72
C LEU A 24 -4.56 5.92 10.34
N ILE A 25 -3.68 6.42 11.20
CA ILE A 25 -2.89 7.63 10.92
C ILE A 25 -1.94 7.38 9.74
N VAL A 26 -1.23 6.25 9.73
CA VAL A 26 -0.34 5.90 8.62
C VAL A 26 -1.13 5.74 7.32
N ARG A 27 -2.29 5.07 7.35
CA ARG A 27 -3.19 4.95 6.21
C ARG A 27 -3.65 6.30 5.69
N TYR A 28 -4.05 7.23 6.56
CA TYR A 28 -4.51 8.56 6.15
C TYR A 28 -3.42 9.34 5.42
N ARG A 29 -2.19 9.33 5.95
CA ARG A 29 -1.04 10.01 5.32
C ARG A 29 -0.67 9.36 3.99
N PHE A 30 -0.66 8.03 3.94
CA PHE A 30 -0.38 7.27 2.72
C PHE A 30 -1.42 7.59 1.63
N ALA A 31 -2.71 7.51 1.95
CA ALA A 31 -3.78 7.76 0.99
C ALA A 31 -3.70 9.16 0.36
N ARG A 32 -3.32 10.19 1.14
CA ARG A 32 -3.12 11.53 0.61
C ARG A 32 -1.96 11.57 -0.39
N CYS A 33 -0.81 11.03 -0.02
CA CYS A 33 0.38 11.01 -0.88
C CYS A 33 0.16 10.16 -2.14
N PHE A 34 -0.51 9.02 -2.02
CA PHE A 34 -0.79 8.12 -3.13
C PHE A 34 -1.70 8.76 -4.18
N ARG A 35 -2.75 9.50 -3.76
CA ARG A 35 -3.59 10.27 -4.69
C ARG A 35 -2.81 11.31 -5.48
N ASP A 36 -1.93 12.06 -4.81
CA ASP A 36 -1.11 13.08 -5.47
C ASP A 36 -0.15 12.46 -6.50
N LEU A 37 0.51 11.34 -6.14
CA LEU A 37 1.38 10.59 -7.05
C LEU A 37 0.61 10.05 -8.25
N ARG A 38 -0.57 9.50 -7.99
CA ARG A 38 -1.43 8.97 -9.03
C ARG A 38 -1.78 10.04 -10.06
N ARG A 39 -2.16 11.22 -9.60
CA ARG A 39 -2.42 12.36 -10.49
C ARG A 39 -1.22 12.66 -11.41
N ILE A 40 0.01 12.60 -10.90
CA ILE A 40 1.23 12.78 -11.69
C ILE A 40 1.41 11.65 -12.72
N THR A 41 1.21 10.39 -12.31
CA THR A 41 1.28 9.24 -13.22
C THR A 41 0.26 9.35 -14.35
N GLU A 42 -0.93 9.87 -14.08
CA GLU A 42 -1.95 10.04 -15.11
C GLU A 42 -1.67 11.17 -16.08
N ILE A 43 -1.21 12.32 -15.58
CA ILE A 43 -0.81 13.47 -16.40
C ILE A 43 0.34 13.09 -17.33
N THR A 44 1.29 12.27 -16.87
CA THR A 44 2.42 11.82 -17.71
C THR A 44 2.04 10.72 -18.71
N ARG A 45 1.00 9.92 -18.43
CA ARG A 45 0.55 8.82 -19.31
C ARG A 45 -0.23 9.32 -20.53
N SER A 46 -1.03 10.37 -20.39
CA SER A 46 -1.82 10.95 -21.49
C SER A 46 -0.99 11.40 -22.71
N PRO A 47 0.06 12.25 -22.56
CA PRO A 47 0.86 12.71 -23.71
C PRO A 47 1.63 11.58 -24.39
N LEU A 48 2.06 10.56 -23.63
CA LEU A 48 2.72 9.38 -24.18
C LEU A 48 1.80 8.65 -25.18
N TYR A 49 0.54 8.41 -24.82
CA TYR A 49 -0.42 7.75 -25.70
C TYR A 49 -0.84 8.63 -26.89
N SER A 50 -1.03 9.94 -26.67
CA SER A 50 -1.33 10.87 -27.75
C SER A 50 -0.19 10.92 -28.78
N TYR A 51 1.06 10.95 -28.32
CA TYR A 51 2.24 10.95 -29.18
C TYR A 51 2.39 9.62 -29.95
N LEU A 52 2.15 8.49 -29.27
CA LEU A 52 2.16 7.17 -29.89
C LEU A 52 1.09 7.05 -30.99
N SER A 53 -0.13 7.51 -30.71
CA SER A 53 -1.22 7.54 -31.70
C SER A 53 -0.87 8.40 -32.92
N SER A 54 -0.30 9.58 -32.70
CA SER A 54 0.13 10.50 -33.76
C SER A 54 1.25 9.90 -34.62
N THR A 55 2.20 9.19 -33.99
CA THR A 55 3.30 8.51 -34.68
C THR A 55 2.80 7.37 -35.56
N ILE A 56 1.81 6.59 -35.08
CA ILE A 56 1.22 5.49 -35.86
C ILE A 56 0.48 6.03 -37.10
N HIS A 57 -0.33 7.08 -36.95
CA HIS A 57 -1.05 7.69 -38.07
C HIS A 57 -0.11 8.39 -39.05
N GLY A 58 0.95 9.04 -38.55
CA GLY A 58 1.94 9.78 -39.34
C GLY A 58 3.10 8.95 -39.89
N LEU A 59 3.11 7.63 -39.69
CA LEU A 59 4.28 6.77 -39.93
C LEU A 59 4.84 6.89 -41.37
N LYS A 60 3.94 6.99 -42.38
CA LYS A 60 4.33 7.15 -43.78
C LYS A 60 5.13 8.44 -44.01
N VAL A 61 4.72 9.53 -43.36
CA VAL A 61 5.36 10.85 -43.46
C VAL A 61 6.71 10.85 -42.74
N ILE A 62 6.77 10.26 -41.54
CA ILE A 62 8.03 10.18 -40.77
C ILE A 62 9.11 9.43 -41.57
N ARG A 63 8.73 8.33 -42.22
CA ARG A 63 9.64 7.56 -43.09
C ARG A 63 10.07 8.33 -44.33
N SER A 64 9.15 9.04 -45.00
CA SER A 64 9.54 9.83 -46.18
C SER A 64 10.56 10.92 -45.84
N TYR A 65 10.45 11.53 -44.66
CA TYR A 65 11.40 12.54 -44.17
C TYR A 65 12.64 11.97 -43.45
N HIS A 66 12.78 10.64 -43.33
CA HIS A 66 13.89 9.98 -42.61
C HIS A 66 14.06 10.50 -41.16
N ALA A 67 12.95 10.92 -40.52
CA ALA A 67 12.95 11.58 -39.21
C ALA A 67 12.71 10.60 -38.03
N GLU A 68 12.95 9.31 -38.26
CA GLU A 68 12.63 8.22 -37.33
C GLU A 68 13.40 8.34 -36.02
N GLN A 69 14.69 8.71 -36.10
CA GLN A 69 15.56 8.83 -34.94
C GLN A 69 15.17 10.01 -34.03
N MET A 70 14.78 11.14 -34.63
CA MET A 70 14.26 12.29 -33.88
C MET A 70 12.94 11.93 -33.17
N CYS A 71 12.02 11.27 -33.89
CA CYS A 71 10.75 10.85 -33.32
C CYS A 71 10.94 9.83 -32.17
N SER A 72 11.90 8.92 -32.31
CA SER A 72 12.28 7.93 -31.29
C SER A 72 12.87 8.58 -30.04
N GLN A 73 13.79 9.54 -30.18
CA GLN A 73 14.34 10.29 -29.04
C GLN A 73 13.25 11.04 -28.28
N GLN A 74 12.29 11.62 -29.00
CA GLN A 74 11.18 12.33 -28.38
C GLN A 74 10.18 11.39 -27.72
N PHE A 75 9.94 10.19 -28.27
CA PHE A 75 9.16 9.15 -27.58
C PHE A 75 9.85 8.69 -26.28
N LEU A 76 11.17 8.47 -26.33
CA LEU A 76 11.96 8.06 -25.16
C LEU A 76 11.89 9.09 -24.03
N SER A 77 11.85 10.39 -24.34
CA SER A 77 11.73 11.43 -23.31
C SER A 77 10.38 11.40 -22.60
N TYR A 78 9.27 11.20 -23.33
CA TYR A 78 7.94 10.99 -22.72
C TYR A 78 7.88 9.69 -21.92
N LEU A 79 8.50 8.63 -22.42
CA LEU A 79 8.54 7.33 -21.74
C LEU A 79 9.32 7.43 -20.42
N ASP A 80 10.49 8.08 -20.41
CA ASP A 80 11.29 8.27 -19.20
C ASP A 80 10.52 9.05 -18.13
N GLN A 81 9.79 10.11 -18.51
CA GLN A 81 8.93 10.85 -17.57
C GLN A 81 7.84 9.96 -16.95
N ASN A 82 7.18 9.14 -17.76
CA ASN A 82 6.15 8.23 -17.26
C ASN A 82 6.72 7.12 -16.35
N ILE A 83 7.85 6.53 -16.74
CA ILE A 83 8.55 5.51 -15.93
C ILE A 83 8.98 6.09 -14.58
N ARG A 84 9.52 7.32 -14.57
CA ARG A 84 9.88 8.00 -13.32
C ARG A 84 8.69 8.19 -12.39
N ALA A 85 7.54 8.61 -12.93
CA ALA A 85 6.32 8.77 -12.15
C ALA A 85 5.81 7.42 -11.60
N ASP A 86 5.80 6.37 -12.42
CA ASP A 86 5.42 5.01 -11.98
C ASP A 86 6.36 4.45 -10.92
N TYR A 87 7.67 4.68 -11.07
CA TYR A 87 8.68 4.28 -10.11
C TYR A 87 8.48 4.96 -8.75
N LEU A 88 8.19 6.27 -8.73
CA LEU A 88 7.91 7.00 -7.50
C LEU A 88 6.69 6.43 -6.76
N THR A 89 5.62 6.07 -7.49
CA THR A 89 4.45 5.40 -6.91
C THR A 89 4.83 4.09 -6.23
N LYS A 90 5.63 3.23 -6.90
CA LYS A 90 6.14 1.97 -6.33
C LYS A 90 7.01 2.19 -5.09
N VAL A 91 7.86 3.23 -5.08
CA VAL A 91 8.69 3.57 -3.91
C VAL A 91 7.82 3.95 -2.71
N VAL A 92 6.75 4.71 -2.93
CA VAL A 92 5.84 5.13 -1.85
C VAL A 92 5.01 3.98 -1.32
N GLU A 93 4.58 3.04 -2.16
CA GLU A 93 3.97 1.78 -1.72
C GLU A 93 4.91 0.99 -0.80
N ARG A 94 6.20 0.90 -1.16
CA ARG A 94 7.21 0.22 -0.34
C ARG A 94 7.47 0.94 0.98
N TRP A 95 7.54 2.27 0.96
CA TRP A 95 7.69 3.08 2.17
C TRP A 95 6.53 2.84 3.15
N ALA A 96 5.30 2.79 2.65
CA ALA A 96 4.13 2.50 3.46
C ALA A 96 4.17 1.09 4.04
N ALA A 97 4.53 0.08 3.23
CA ALA A 97 4.67 -1.30 3.69
C ALA A 97 5.65 -1.40 4.87
N ILE A 98 6.83 -0.77 4.77
CA ILE A 98 7.82 -0.74 5.85
C ILE A 98 7.24 -0.11 7.12
N ARG A 99 6.52 1.02 7.00
CA ARG A 99 5.89 1.68 8.16
C ARG A 99 4.84 0.80 8.82
N PHE A 100 4.04 0.09 8.06
CA PHE A 100 3.07 -0.87 8.59
C PHE A 100 3.72 -2.07 9.27
N ASP A 101 4.85 -2.55 8.74
CA ASP A 101 5.63 -3.63 9.36
C ASP A 101 6.19 -3.20 10.73
N TYR A 102 6.66 -1.96 10.86
CA TYR A 102 7.06 -1.39 12.16
C TYR A 102 5.90 -1.28 13.15
N THR A 103 4.74 -0.77 12.74
CA THR A 103 3.55 -0.69 13.61
C THR A 103 3.07 -2.08 14.04
N SER A 104 3.17 -3.05 13.14
CA SER A 104 2.82 -4.45 13.39
C SER A 104 3.76 -5.10 14.41
N PHE A 105 5.08 -4.92 14.23
CA PHE A 105 6.09 -5.44 15.17
C PHE A 105 5.94 -4.83 16.57
N THR A 106 5.75 -3.51 16.65
CA THR A 106 5.55 -2.81 17.93
C THR A 106 4.26 -3.26 18.63
N PHE A 107 3.18 -3.47 17.88
CA PHE A 107 1.94 -4.06 18.42
C PHE A 107 2.17 -5.46 19.00
N LEU A 108 2.84 -6.35 18.26
CA LEU A 108 3.15 -7.70 18.73
C LEU A 108 3.98 -7.68 20.01
N ALA A 109 5.01 -6.83 20.07
CA ALA A 109 5.85 -6.65 21.25
C ALA A 109 5.06 -6.15 22.46
N LEU A 110 4.09 -5.24 22.27
CA LEU A 110 3.23 -4.78 23.36
C LEU A 110 2.30 -5.88 23.85
N VAL A 111 1.69 -6.65 22.95
CA VAL A 111 0.80 -7.77 23.34
C VAL A 111 1.55 -8.85 24.10
N THR A 112 2.77 -9.21 23.69
CA THR A 112 3.60 -10.19 24.40
C THR A 112 3.99 -9.69 25.79
N LEU A 113 4.44 -8.43 25.91
CA LEU A 113 4.81 -7.83 27.20
C LEU A 113 3.60 -7.72 28.14
N CYS A 114 2.46 -7.25 27.66
CA CYS A 114 1.22 -7.19 28.46
C CYS A 114 0.80 -8.59 28.94
N SER A 115 0.86 -9.59 28.07
CA SER A 115 0.48 -10.97 28.44
C SER A 115 1.43 -11.57 29.49
N MET A 116 2.73 -11.28 29.40
CA MET A 116 3.70 -11.69 30.43
C MET A 116 3.46 -10.99 31.77
N LEU A 117 3.17 -9.69 31.75
CA LEU A 117 2.89 -8.92 32.97
C LEU A 117 1.64 -9.43 33.69
N VAL A 118 0.54 -9.69 32.97
CA VAL A 118 -0.69 -10.20 33.60
C VAL A 118 -0.46 -11.58 34.22
N ARG A 119 0.34 -12.45 33.60
CA ARG A 119 0.72 -13.75 34.17
C ARG A 119 1.46 -13.59 35.50
N ILE A 120 2.39 -12.64 35.59
CA ILE A 120 3.17 -12.38 36.82
C ILE A 120 2.26 -11.85 37.94
N TYR A 121 1.34 -10.93 37.62
CA TYR A 121 0.52 -10.25 38.64
C TYR A 121 -0.71 -11.02 39.09
N LYS A 122 -1.38 -11.76 38.20
CA LYS A 122 -2.66 -12.39 38.51
C LYS A 122 -2.62 -13.91 38.62
N GLN A 123 -1.61 -14.60 38.07
CA GLN A 123 -1.55 -16.08 37.94
C GLN A 123 -2.81 -16.79 37.38
N GLU A 124 -3.87 -16.07 37.03
CA GLU A 124 -5.15 -16.61 36.52
C GLU A 124 -5.06 -17.15 35.08
N LEU A 125 -4.03 -16.77 34.32
CA LEU A 125 -3.90 -17.15 32.92
C LEU A 125 -3.05 -18.42 32.76
N SER A 126 -3.64 -19.44 32.13
CA SER A 126 -2.90 -20.63 31.72
C SER A 126 -1.87 -20.26 30.65
N THR A 127 -0.75 -20.99 30.61
CA THR A 127 0.26 -20.83 29.56
C THR A 127 -0.35 -21.08 28.16
N ALA A 128 -1.37 -21.95 28.09
CA ALA A 128 -2.09 -22.25 26.86
C ALA A 128 -2.86 -21.03 26.32
N ASP A 129 -3.50 -20.24 27.19
CA ASP A 129 -4.31 -19.08 26.79
C ASP A 129 -3.43 -17.94 26.26
N ILE A 130 -2.23 -17.78 26.82
CA ILE A 130 -1.23 -16.82 26.36
C ILE A 130 -0.70 -17.22 24.98
N ALA A 131 -0.40 -18.51 24.79
CA ALA A 131 0.03 -19.04 23.49
C ALA A 131 -1.06 -18.85 22.42
N LEU A 132 -2.31 -19.17 22.74
CA LEU A 132 -3.46 -18.94 21.85
C LEU A 132 -3.59 -17.46 21.47
N THR A 133 -3.54 -16.56 22.46
CA THR A 133 -3.64 -15.11 22.25
C THR A 133 -2.51 -14.61 21.33
N LEU A 134 -1.29 -15.11 21.53
CA LEU A 134 -0.15 -14.76 20.69
C LEU A 134 -0.32 -15.26 19.25
N SER A 135 -0.70 -16.53 19.07
CA SER A 135 -0.94 -17.11 17.74
C SER A 135 -2.05 -16.38 16.99
N TYR A 136 -3.14 -16.02 17.66
CA TYR A 136 -4.22 -15.23 17.05
C TYR A 136 -3.78 -13.80 16.70
N SER A 137 -2.95 -13.18 17.54
CA SER A 137 -2.39 -11.85 17.27
C SER A 137 -1.48 -11.85 16.05
N LEU A 138 -0.62 -12.86 15.91
CA LEU A 138 0.21 -13.07 14.72
C LEU A 138 -0.63 -13.26 13.46
N ASN A 139 -1.69 -14.07 13.54
CA ASN A 139 -2.57 -14.32 12.40
C ASN A 139 -3.31 -13.04 11.98
N LEU A 140 -3.82 -12.28 12.96
CA LEU A 140 -4.46 -10.99 12.74
C LEU A 140 -3.51 -9.99 12.08
N MET A 141 -2.26 -9.95 12.53
CA MET A 141 -1.22 -9.09 11.97
C MET A 141 -0.94 -9.42 10.49
N GLY A 142 -0.81 -10.71 10.16
CA GLY A 142 -0.65 -11.15 8.78
C GLY A 142 -1.84 -10.77 7.88
N LEU A 143 -3.07 -10.93 8.39
CA LEU A 143 -4.28 -10.51 7.70
C LEU A 143 -4.32 -8.99 7.47
N PHE A 144 -3.90 -8.17 8.45
CA PHE A 144 -3.83 -6.73 8.30
C PHE A 144 -2.81 -6.30 7.24
N GLN A 145 -1.59 -6.86 7.27
CA GLN A 145 -0.58 -6.61 6.24
C GLN A 145 -1.10 -6.98 4.85
N TRP A 146 -1.75 -8.13 4.73
CA TRP A 146 -2.38 -8.56 3.47
C TRP A 146 -3.50 -7.59 3.04
N THR A 147 -4.38 -7.20 3.95
CA THR A 147 -5.50 -6.28 3.68
C THR A 147 -5.01 -4.92 3.20
N ILE A 148 -3.92 -4.40 3.76
CA ILE A 148 -3.32 -3.14 3.30
C ILE A 148 -2.78 -3.29 1.88
N ARG A 149 -2.07 -4.39 1.57
CA ARG A 149 -1.63 -4.67 0.20
C ARG A 149 -2.81 -4.76 -0.76
N GLN A 150 -3.90 -5.42 -0.36
CA GLN A 150 -5.13 -5.46 -1.14
C GLN A 150 -5.75 -4.07 -1.32
N SER A 151 -5.73 -3.22 -0.30
CA SER A 151 -6.23 -1.84 -0.41
C SER A 151 -5.46 -1.05 -1.47
N VAL A 152 -4.13 -1.21 -1.56
CA VAL A 152 -3.31 -0.59 -2.61
C VAL A 152 -3.68 -1.14 -3.99
N THR A 153 -3.80 -2.47 -4.13
CA THR A 153 -4.21 -3.11 -5.40
C THR A 153 -5.60 -2.65 -5.85
N VAL A 154 -6.56 -2.58 -4.92
CA VAL A 154 -7.92 -2.10 -5.19
C VAL A 154 -7.90 -0.63 -5.62
N GLU A 155 -7.15 0.21 -4.93
CA GLU A 155 -6.97 1.60 -5.33
C GLU A 155 -6.44 1.64 -6.75
N THR A 156 -5.39 0.86 -7.06
CA THR A 156 -4.83 0.71 -8.41
C THR A 156 -5.88 0.32 -9.46
N HIS A 157 -6.79 -0.60 -9.15
CA HIS A 157 -7.86 -0.99 -10.06
C HIS A 157 -8.99 0.05 -10.19
N MET A 158 -9.31 0.78 -9.13
CA MET A 158 -10.43 1.75 -9.14
C MET A 158 -10.25 2.86 -10.16
N THR A 159 -9.02 3.31 -10.41
CA THR A 159 -8.77 4.33 -11.45
C THR A 159 -8.92 3.79 -12.88
N ALA A 160 -8.85 2.48 -13.09
CA ALA A 160 -9.26 1.91 -14.37
C ALA A 160 -10.78 2.05 -14.57
N VAL A 161 -11.56 1.89 -13.49
CA VAL A 161 -13.02 2.07 -13.49
C VAL A 161 -13.41 3.53 -13.67
N GLU A 162 -12.75 4.45 -12.95
CA GLU A 162 -12.98 5.90 -13.05
C GLU A 162 -12.82 6.38 -14.50
N ARG A 163 -11.82 5.86 -15.21
CA ARG A 163 -11.65 6.12 -16.64
C ARG A 163 -12.79 5.62 -17.50
N ILE A 164 -13.34 4.43 -17.24
CA ILE A 164 -14.46 3.90 -18.03
C ILE A 164 -15.71 4.75 -17.83
N LEU A 165 -15.93 5.26 -16.60
CA LEU A 165 -17.06 6.14 -16.28
C LEU A 165 -16.97 7.52 -16.94
N GLU A 166 -15.76 8.00 -17.25
CA GLU A 166 -15.54 9.26 -17.96
C GLU A 166 -15.81 9.17 -19.47
N TYR A 167 -15.90 7.96 -20.06
CA TYR A 167 -16.20 7.71 -21.48
C TYR A 167 -17.66 7.35 -21.70
#